data_AF-A0A0W8DKZ0-F1
#
_entry.id   AF-A0A0W8DKZ0-F1
#
_cell.length_a   1.000
_cell.length_b   1.000
_cell.length_c   1.000
_cell.angle_alpha   90.00
_cell.angle_beta   90.00
_cell.angle_gamma   90.00
#
_symmetry.space_group_name_H-M   'P 1'
#
loop_
_entity.id
_entity.type
_entity.pdbx_description
1 polymer ?
#
loop_
_entity_poly.entity_id
_entity_poly.type
_entity_poly.pdbx_seq_one_letter_code
_entity_poly.pdbx_strand_id
1 'polypeptide(L)'
;MASETQPPSTSVGLFAVTDDPSLPVPSPSATEPPVKKRRGAGRKRDPVWDFTTIFADKRVVCNRCGALIHRYGVAKVERVRAHFERKCSGVHAQAATPPPRGNDATESTETGQSVTGVELKQSRPSSGNSYGNKSGAFKRKLAYWLYATGQSFEDAENELLLNALRVLRSDATLPSKHELENELLNLEFIASKSKVTKALSGKKCCLTVENWVGTGGCGVTTYGVTCEGASYYLDSKTMASQESVGELTADEVEAVLTKEKKAEFYGVVTPTTSALSKYTRERIQKKHPRCSFFHGCVCNALTLLLDDVSSILPWLKKLQTSVADLTEMFHGNHKLQTLVSTLMSASETSQTAEFPDSSSMCASLEALLKHEKVLYAIVARRDFVDASAPTEQEKLKRVQDFVLGETFVQDLVNSLAVLRPLQQQLKHFQEDRPLLSQVFPYFVELLTVYSSMEWVSKKEKALITSCVTERFNAIYGDSHGVAYTLDPLYLGEALDERKKKEVESFIVRFCEREGHTVDILTQLQKYKDMVVELKETNQAYLQLLQSGAVTPHDFWLERRGQFPYLYQLAVAVFGLPASSASPSPSFGVQCSTVQSRFNRKLLPDQLQKLTHVYCNSKGSASEPLVSLPQNM
;
A
#
# COMPACT_ATOMS: atom_id res chain seq x y z
N MET A 1 55.75 4.83 34.54
CA MET A 1 55.18 5.90 33.69
C MET A 1 55.34 5.49 32.24
N ALA A 2 54.27 4.97 31.66
CA ALA A 2 54.07 4.78 30.23
C ALA A 2 52.55 4.76 30.04
N SER A 3 52.03 5.77 29.35
CA SER A 3 50.61 5.88 29.02
C SER A 3 50.32 5.04 27.79
N GLU A 4 49.38 4.10 27.92
CA GLU A 4 48.72 3.45 26.80
C GLU A 4 47.63 4.37 26.25
N THR A 5 47.69 4.59 24.94
CA THR A 5 46.75 5.36 24.15
C THR A 5 45.51 4.52 23.86
N GLN A 6 44.37 4.99 24.35
CA GLN A 6 43.04 4.43 24.12
C GLN A 6 42.55 4.79 22.69
N PRO A 7 41.83 3.92 21.96
CA PRO A 7 41.27 4.25 20.66
C PRO A 7 40.00 5.14 20.80
N PRO A 8 39.66 5.96 19.80
CA PRO A 8 38.58 6.93 19.93
C PRO A 8 37.20 6.26 19.87
N SER A 9 36.34 6.60 20.82
CA SER A 9 34.92 6.23 20.85
C SER A 9 34.12 7.03 19.81
N THR A 10 33.69 6.38 18.73
CA THR A 10 32.72 6.92 17.77
C THR A 10 31.31 6.46 18.13
N SER A 11 30.62 7.21 19.00
CA SER A 11 29.16 7.06 19.19
C SER A 11 28.41 8.21 18.50
N VAL A 12 28.31 8.14 17.17
CA VAL A 12 27.27 8.89 16.44
C VAL A 12 26.04 7.98 16.40
N GLY A 13 25.20 8.05 17.43
CA GLY A 13 24.03 7.18 17.54
C GLY A 13 22.87 7.68 16.70
N LEU A 14 22.16 6.77 16.00
CA LEU A 14 20.90 7.04 15.27
C LEU A 14 19.78 7.64 16.15
N PHE A 15 19.94 7.57 17.48
CA PHE A 15 18.99 8.11 18.46
C PHE A 15 19.56 9.30 19.26
N ALA A 16 20.70 9.87 18.85
CA ALA A 16 21.26 11.04 19.52
C ALA A 16 20.32 12.25 19.34
N VAL A 17 19.67 12.65 20.42
CA VAL A 17 18.79 13.83 20.47
C VAL A 17 19.67 15.07 20.64
N THR A 18 19.50 16.08 19.78
CA THR A 18 19.95 17.44 20.06
C THR A 18 19.06 18.02 21.16
N ASP A 19 19.60 18.16 22.37
CA ASP A 19 18.94 18.88 23.46
C ASP A 19 18.75 20.35 23.05
N ASP A 20 17.50 20.80 22.96
CA ASP A 20 17.13 22.22 22.86
C ASP A 20 16.33 22.61 24.12
N PRO A 21 16.55 23.80 24.71
CA PRO A 21 16.16 24.10 26.08
C PRO A 21 14.66 24.37 26.20
N SER A 22 14.06 23.66 27.15
CA SER A 22 12.68 23.74 27.59
C SER A 22 12.19 25.18 27.87
N LEU A 23 11.11 25.58 27.19
CA LEU A 23 10.23 26.67 27.64
C LEU A 23 9.08 26.10 28.49
N PRO A 24 8.65 26.81 29.55
CA PRO A 24 7.79 26.24 30.59
C PRO A 24 6.31 26.19 30.21
N VAL A 25 5.66 25.09 30.61
CA VAL A 25 4.22 24.86 30.54
C VAL A 25 3.51 25.61 31.67
N PRO A 26 2.40 26.35 31.43
CA PRO A 26 1.58 26.89 32.51
C PRO A 26 0.58 25.85 33.01
N SER A 27 0.51 25.73 34.34
CA SER A 27 -0.41 24.90 35.11
C SER A 27 -1.89 25.25 34.87
N PRO A 28 -2.83 24.29 34.85
CA PRO A 28 -4.24 24.59 34.90
C PRO A 28 -4.70 24.75 36.37
N SER A 29 -5.32 25.89 36.65
CA SER A 29 -5.99 26.19 37.92
C SER A 29 -7.32 25.45 38.05
N ALA A 30 -7.59 25.01 39.28
CA ALA A 30 -8.83 24.40 39.71
C ALA A 30 -10.01 25.38 39.64
N THR A 31 -11.19 24.88 39.25
CA THR A 31 -12.47 25.51 39.62
C THR A 31 -13.54 24.43 39.81
N GLU A 32 -14.09 24.39 41.02
CA GLU A 32 -15.23 23.58 41.44
C GLU A 32 -16.57 24.12 40.89
N PRO A 33 -17.67 23.33 40.94
CA PRO A 33 -18.81 23.43 40.01
C PRO A 33 -19.97 24.27 40.56
N PRO A 34 -20.92 24.72 39.70
CA PRO A 34 -22.22 25.17 40.18
C PRO A 34 -23.32 24.12 39.97
N VAL A 35 -24.19 24.06 40.98
CA VAL A 35 -25.33 23.14 41.13
C VAL A 35 -26.63 23.77 40.62
N LYS A 36 -27.38 22.99 39.82
CA LYS A 36 -28.86 22.92 39.58
C LYS A 36 -29.66 24.16 39.17
N LYS A 37 -30.38 24.01 38.05
CA LYS A 37 -31.86 24.04 37.81
C LYS A 37 -32.07 24.09 36.28
N ARG A 38 -33.08 23.56 35.58
CA ARG A 38 -34.35 22.88 35.88
C ARG A 38 -34.81 22.16 34.58
N ARG A 39 -35.73 21.21 34.75
CA ARG A 39 -36.48 20.39 33.80
C ARG A 39 -36.81 21.03 32.42
N GLY A 40 -36.72 20.23 31.36
CA GLY A 40 -37.36 20.52 30.06
C GLY A 40 -37.25 19.40 29.02
N ALA A 41 -38.41 18.85 28.64
CA ALA A 41 -38.73 18.11 27.40
C ALA A 41 -38.00 16.79 27.09
N GLY A 42 -38.61 15.67 27.53
CA GLY A 42 -38.34 14.36 26.96
C GLY A 42 -38.72 14.30 25.47
N ARG A 43 -37.88 13.63 24.68
CA ARG A 43 -38.12 13.35 23.25
C ARG A 43 -39.52 12.76 23.05
N LYS A 44 -40.25 13.25 22.04
CA LYS A 44 -41.52 12.63 21.59
C LYS A 44 -41.30 11.13 21.38
N ARG A 45 -42.12 10.28 22.01
CA ARG A 45 -42.13 8.84 21.74
C ARG A 45 -42.58 8.61 20.30
N ASP A 46 -41.91 7.69 19.61
CA ASP A 46 -42.30 7.28 18.26
C ASP A 46 -43.74 6.70 18.30
N PRO A 47 -44.66 7.11 17.40
CA PRO A 47 -46.05 6.66 17.38
C PRO A 47 -46.23 5.14 17.31
N VAL A 48 -45.20 4.41 16.87
CA VAL A 48 -45.24 2.94 16.80
C VAL A 48 -45.44 2.29 18.17
N TRP A 49 -45.07 2.97 19.26
CA TRP A 49 -45.22 2.46 20.63
C TRP A 49 -46.68 2.38 21.08
N ASP A 50 -47.58 3.17 20.49
CA ASP A 50 -49.02 3.17 20.81
C ASP A 50 -49.71 1.85 20.42
N PHE A 51 -49.06 1.06 19.55
CA PHE A 51 -49.54 -0.25 19.11
C PHE A 51 -48.88 -1.42 19.85
N THR A 52 -48.18 -1.16 20.96
CA THR A 52 -47.49 -2.19 21.74
C THR A 52 -47.77 -2.08 23.23
N THR A 53 -47.79 -3.22 23.93
CA THR A 53 -47.86 -3.28 25.40
C THR A 53 -46.48 -3.62 25.94
N ILE A 54 -46.00 -2.80 26.88
CA ILE A 54 -44.72 -2.99 27.56
C ILE A 54 -44.99 -3.47 28.98
N PHE A 55 -44.57 -4.69 29.28
CA PHE A 55 -44.71 -5.29 30.60
C PHE A 55 -43.57 -4.86 31.54
N ALA A 56 -43.82 -4.95 32.84
CA ALA A 56 -42.86 -4.55 33.89
C ALA A 56 -41.52 -5.33 33.82
N ASP A 57 -41.53 -6.53 33.23
CA ASP A 57 -40.36 -7.36 32.98
C ASP A 57 -39.63 -7.04 31.66
N LYS A 58 -39.91 -5.85 31.07
CA LYS A 58 -39.31 -5.32 29.85
C LYS A 58 -39.69 -6.06 28.57
N ARG A 59 -40.69 -6.95 28.59
CA ARG A 59 -41.26 -7.55 27.37
C ARG A 59 -42.12 -6.54 26.61
N VAL A 60 -41.91 -6.46 25.30
CA VAL A 60 -42.69 -5.64 24.37
C VAL A 60 -43.51 -6.57 23.48
N VAL A 61 -44.83 -6.48 23.58
CA VAL A 61 -45.77 -7.32 22.83
C VAL A 61 -46.58 -6.45 21.88
N CYS A 62 -46.81 -6.95 20.66
CA CYS A 62 -47.65 -6.28 19.68
C CYS A 62 -49.14 -6.40 20.06
N ASN A 63 -49.86 -5.28 20.11
CA ASN A 63 -51.29 -5.26 20.44
C ASN A 63 -52.17 -5.83 19.32
N ARG A 64 -51.64 -5.96 18.09
CA ARG A 64 -52.40 -6.43 16.92
C ARG A 64 -52.33 -7.95 16.71
N CYS A 65 -51.17 -8.56 16.92
CA CYS A 65 -50.98 -10.00 16.69
C CYS A 65 -50.57 -10.77 17.95
N GLY A 66 -50.42 -10.12 19.10
CA GLY A 66 -50.02 -10.75 20.35
C GLY A 66 -48.57 -11.25 20.38
N ALA A 67 -47.79 -11.04 19.31
CA ALA A 67 -46.42 -11.52 19.21
C ALA A 67 -45.46 -10.73 20.12
N LEU A 68 -44.59 -11.45 20.82
CA LEU A 68 -43.47 -10.86 21.56
C LEU A 68 -42.41 -10.34 20.58
N ILE A 69 -42.19 -9.03 20.57
CA ILE A 69 -41.24 -8.37 19.66
C ILE A 69 -39.81 -8.47 20.21
N HIS A 70 -39.61 -8.09 21.48
CA HIS A 70 -38.33 -8.22 22.19
C HIS A 70 -38.49 -8.02 23.72
N ARG A 71 -37.39 -8.15 24.48
CA ARG A 71 -37.35 -8.07 25.96
C ARG A 71 -36.49 -6.91 26.50
N TYR A 72 -36.46 -5.79 25.78
CA TYR A 72 -35.56 -4.65 26.08
C TYR A 72 -36.31 -3.35 26.42
N GLY A 73 -37.58 -3.44 26.83
CA GLY A 73 -38.40 -2.28 27.22
C GLY A 73 -38.56 -1.26 26.09
N VAL A 74 -38.47 0.04 26.40
CA VAL A 74 -38.63 1.14 25.41
C VAL A 74 -37.42 1.37 24.50
N ALA A 75 -36.39 0.52 24.56
CA ALA A 75 -35.24 0.56 23.66
C ALA A 75 -35.52 -0.22 22.36
N LYS A 76 -34.80 0.07 21.27
CA LYS A 76 -34.88 -0.64 19.97
C LYS A 76 -36.21 -0.45 19.21
N VAL A 77 -36.63 0.81 19.03
CA VAL A 77 -37.82 1.19 18.24
C VAL A 77 -37.82 0.62 16.82
N GLU A 78 -36.64 0.42 16.23
CA GLU A 78 -36.45 -0.13 14.88
C GLU A 78 -36.94 -1.58 14.79
N ARG A 79 -36.85 -2.35 15.87
CA ARG A 79 -37.36 -3.73 15.92
C ARG A 79 -38.88 -3.78 15.99
N VAL A 80 -39.47 -2.81 16.68
CA VAL A 80 -40.93 -2.62 16.71
C VAL A 80 -41.42 -2.20 15.33
N ARG A 81 -40.75 -1.24 14.68
CA ARG A 81 -41.07 -0.83 13.31
C ARG A 81 -40.95 -1.97 12.29
N ALA A 82 -39.84 -2.72 12.32
CA ALA A 82 -39.63 -3.87 11.45
C ALA A 82 -40.68 -4.99 11.67
N HIS A 83 -41.21 -5.12 12.89
CA HIS A 83 -42.31 -6.05 13.15
C HIS A 83 -43.59 -5.60 12.43
N PHE A 84 -43.98 -4.33 12.54
CA PHE A 84 -45.17 -3.81 11.84
C PHE A 84 -45.02 -3.76 10.32
N GLU A 85 -43.81 -3.52 9.81
CA GLU A 85 -43.54 -3.45 8.36
C GLU A 85 -43.44 -4.84 7.70
N ARG A 86 -43.01 -5.87 8.42
CA ARG A 86 -42.61 -7.15 7.78
C ARG A 86 -43.16 -8.43 8.43
N LYS A 87 -43.70 -8.37 9.65
CA LYS A 87 -44.00 -9.57 10.45
C LYS A 87 -45.34 -9.58 11.17
N CYS A 88 -46.04 -8.45 11.26
CA CYS A 88 -47.34 -8.37 11.92
C CYS A 88 -48.42 -8.89 10.96
N SER A 89 -49.09 -9.98 11.32
CA SER A 89 -50.06 -10.73 10.49
C SER A 89 -51.41 -10.02 10.26
N GLY A 90 -51.41 -8.71 10.04
CA GLY A 90 -52.60 -7.89 9.79
C GLY A 90 -52.54 -7.06 8.50
N VAL A 91 -51.53 -7.26 7.62
CA VAL A 91 -51.37 -6.51 6.35
C VAL A 91 -51.47 -7.40 5.11
N HIS A 92 -51.58 -8.73 5.26
CA HIS A 92 -51.64 -9.68 4.13
C HIS A 92 -52.95 -10.49 4.02
N ALA A 93 -54.07 -9.95 4.50
CA ALA A 93 -55.38 -10.59 4.37
C ALA A 93 -56.43 -9.64 3.79
N GLN A 94 -56.21 -9.16 2.55
CA GLN A 94 -57.28 -8.65 1.66
C GLN A 94 -56.70 -8.41 0.25
N ALA A 95 -56.63 -9.46 -0.55
CA ALA A 95 -56.75 -9.45 -2.02
C ALA A 95 -56.42 -10.85 -2.55
N ALA A 96 -57.43 -11.74 -2.57
CA ALA A 96 -57.60 -12.79 -3.58
C ALA A 96 -58.67 -13.79 -3.12
N THR A 97 -59.91 -13.63 -3.56
CA THR A 97 -60.66 -14.74 -4.16
C THR A 97 -61.90 -14.21 -4.91
N PRO A 98 -62.23 -14.76 -6.10
CA PRO A 98 -63.29 -14.28 -7.00
C PRO A 98 -64.63 -14.97 -6.71
N PRO A 99 -65.78 -14.42 -7.13
CA PRO A 99 -67.06 -15.12 -7.05
C PRO A 99 -67.35 -15.94 -8.33
N PRO A 100 -68.06 -17.08 -8.21
CA PRO A 100 -68.52 -17.87 -9.34
C PRO A 100 -69.85 -17.34 -9.92
N ARG A 101 -70.10 -17.70 -11.18
CA ARG A 101 -71.27 -17.35 -11.99
C ARG A 101 -72.58 -17.97 -11.48
N GLY A 102 -73.67 -17.23 -11.65
CA GLY A 102 -75.06 -17.72 -11.72
C GLY A 102 -76.06 -16.58 -12.00
N ASN A 103 -76.76 -16.70 -13.13
CA ASN A 103 -77.96 -16.01 -13.69
C ASN A 103 -78.77 -15.09 -12.75
N ASP A 104 -79.37 -13.96 -13.16
CA ASP A 104 -80.32 -13.78 -14.27
C ASP A 104 -80.51 -12.29 -14.63
N ALA A 105 -80.95 -12.08 -15.88
CA ALA A 105 -81.90 -11.07 -16.39
C ALA A 105 -81.60 -9.55 -16.39
N THR A 106 -81.77 -9.02 -17.61
CA THR A 106 -82.44 -7.77 -18.06
C THR A 106 -81.66 -6.45 -18.25
N GLU A 107 -81.83 -5.96 -19.49
CA GLU A 107 -81.88 -4.55 -19.96
C GLU A 107 -80.56 -3.76 -20.08
N SER A 108 -80.03 -3.63 -21.32
CA SER A 108 -80.15 -2.46 -22.23
C SER A 108 -79.38 -1.23 -21.71
N THR A 109 -78.47 -0.58 -22.45
CA THR A 109 -78.71 0.12 -23.72
C THR A 109 -77.35 0.59 -24.32
N GLU A 110 -77.18 0.35 -25.62
CA GLU A 110 -76.52 1.15 -26.68
C GLU A 110 -75.10 1.78 -26.56
N THR A 111 -74.28 1.43 -27.58
CA THR A 111 -73.42 2.26 -28.47
C THR A 111 -72.36 3.21 -27.88
N GLY A 112 -71.15 3.36 -28.43
CA GLY A 112 -70.60 2.92 -29.71
C GLY A 112 -69.11 3.29 -29.86
N GLN A 113 -68.55 2.77 -30.96
CA GLN A 113 -67.42 3.27 -31.77
C GLN A 113 -65.97 3.22 -31.24
N SER A 114 -65.26 2.24 -31.82
CA SER A 114 -63.86 2.19 -32.27
C SER A 114 -63.16 3.51 -32.56
N VAL A 115 -61.90 3.67 -32.11
CA VAL A 115 -60.74 4.07 -32.94
C VAL A 115 -59.45 3.43 -32.41
N THR A 116 -58.65 2.95 -33.36
CA THR A 116 -57.31 2.34 -33.33
C THR A 116 -56.22 3.13 -32.58
N GLY A 117 -55.32 2.41 -31.91
CA GLY A 117 -54.02 2.91 -31.44
C GLY A 117 -53.07 1.76 -31.13
N VAL A 118 -52.09 1.55 -32.01
CA VAL A 118 -51.00 0.56 -31.88
C VAL A 118 -50.01 1.05 -30.82
N GLU A 119 -49.75 0.25 -29.78
CA GLU A 119 -48.62 0.47 -28.88
C GLU A 119 -47.89 -0.85 -28.61
N LEU A 120 -46.65 -0.95 -29.13
CA LEU A 120 -45.68 -1.96 -28.74
C LEU A 120 -45.37 -1.80 -27.24
N LYS A 121 -45.50 -2.89 -26.46
CA LYS A 121 -44.87 -2.98 -25.15
C LYS A 121 -43.98 -4.21 -25.03
N GLN A 122 -42.71 -3.88 -24.86
CA GLN A 122 -41.54 -4.71 -24.64
C GLN A 122 -41.73 -5.64 -23.44
N SER A 123 -41.42 -6.91 -23.64
CA SER A 123 -41.24 -7.90 -22.58
C SER A 123 -39.87 -7.72 -21.92
N ARG A 124 -39.85 -7.53 -20.60
CA ARG A 124 -38.65 -7.63 -19.76
C ARG A 124 -38.14 -9.08 -19.74
N PRO A 125 -36.85 -9.36 -19.94
CA PRO A 125 -36.29 -10.65 -19.59
C PRO A 125 -35.77 -10.66 -18.15
N SER A 126 -36.13 -11.75 -17.46
CA SER A 126 -35.75 -12.11 -16.11
C SER A 126 -34.22 -12.31 -15.98
N SER A 127 -33.63 -11.70 -14.96
CA SER A 127 -32.23 -11.83 -14.56
C SER A 127 -32.01 -13.17 -13.85
N GLY A 128 -31.51 -14.16 -14.57
CA GLY A 128 -31.12 -15.46 -14.03
C GLY A 128 -30.05 -16.15 -14.88
N ASN A 129 -28.80 -16.19 -14.38
CA ASN A 129 -27.71 -17.08 -14.77
C ASN A 129 -27.37 -17.28 -16.28
N SER A 130 -27.21 -16.18 -17.03
CA SER A 130 -26.81 -16.21 -18.46
C SER A 130 -25.40 -16.79 -18.74
N TYR A 131 -24.49 -16.79 -17.76
CA TYR A 131 -23.06 -17.11 -17.98
C TYR A 131 -22.66 -18.57 -17.67
N GLY A 132 -23.63 -19.48 -17.47
CA GLY A 132 -23.35 -20.90 -17.19
C GLY A 132 -22.99 -21.75 -18.42
N ASN A 133 -23.15 -21.22 -19.63
CA ASN A 133 -22.86 -21.93 -20.88
C ASN A 133 -21.40 -21.68 -21.36
N LYS A 134 -20.95 -22.45 -22.36
CA LYS A 134 -19.58 -22.33 -22.92
C LYS A 134 -19.26 -20.93 -23.44
N SER A 135 -20.25 -20.23 -24.02
CA SER A 135 -20.09 -18.86 -24.53
C SER A 135 -19.86 -17.87 -23.39
N GLY A 136 -20.66 -17.95 -22.32
CA GLY A 136 -20.50 -17.13 -21.14
C GLY A 136 -19.19 -17.38 -20.41
N ALA A 137 -18.75 -18.64 -20.32
CA ALA A 137 -17.43 -18.98 -19.79
C ALA A 137 -16.29 -18.38 -20.61
N PHE A 138 -16.39 -18.40 -21.94
CA PHE A 138 -15.43 -17.74 -22.83
C PHE A 138 -15.39 -16.23 -22.61
N LYS A 139 -16.56 -15.55 -22.64
CA LYS A 139 -16.66 -14.11 -22.39
C LYS A 139 -16.04 -13.71 -21.05
N ARG A 140 -16.30 -14.50 -20.01
CA ARG A 140 -15.74 -14.29 -18.67
C ARG A 140 -14.22 -14.42 -18.64
N LYS A 141 -13.65 -15.40 -19.34
CA LYS A 141 -12.18 -15.57 -19.43
C LYS A 141 -11.52 -14.45 -20.23
N LEU A 142 -12.13 -14.03 -21.34
CA LEU A 142 -11.64 -12.90 -22.12
C LEU A 142 -11.71 -11.58 -21.31
N ALA A 143 -12.82 -11.35 -20.61
CA ALA A 143 -12.96 -10.20 -19.70
C ALA A 143 -11.89 -10.20 -18.62
N TYR A 144 -11.64 -11.34 -17.97
CA TYR A 144 -10.57 -11.46 -16.99
C TYR A 144 -9.19 -11.13 -17.59
N TRP A 145 -8.88 -11.61 -18.80
CA TRP A 145 -7.64 -11.25 -19.48
C TRP A 145 -7.52 -9.74 -19.73
N LEU A 146 -8.57 -9.09 -20.24
CA LEU A 146 -8.61 -7.63 -20.43
C LEU A 146 -8.38 -6.88 -19.11
N TYR A 147 -9.08 -7.28 -18.05
CA TYR A 147 -8.95 -6.66 -16.73
C TYR A 147 -7.58 -6.88 -16.11
N ALA A 148 -6.99 -8.06 -16.26
CA ALA A 148 -5.69 -8.40 -15.68
C ALA A 148 -4.53 -7.71 -16.39
N THR A 149 -4.67 -7.46 -17.70
CA THR A 149 -3.67 -6.80 -18.54
C THR A 149 -3.90 -5.31 -18.70
N GLY A 150 -5.04 -4.79 -18.24
CA GLY A 150 -5.41 -3.37 -18.33
C GLY A 150 -5.67 -2.90 -19.76
N GLN A 151 -6.11 -3.79 -20.65
CA GLN A 151 -6.40 -3.49 -22.06
C GLN A 151 -7.69 -2.71 -22.22
N SER A 152 -7.79 -1.90 -23.28
CA SER A 152 -8.97 -1.06 -23.52
C SER A 152 -10.19 -1.92 -23.78
N PHE A 153 -11.36 -1.51 -23.28
CA PHE A 153 -12.60 -2.25 -23.54
C PHE A 153 -13.05 -2.15 -25.01
N GLU A 154 -12.56 -1.15 -25.73
CA GLU A 154 -12.76 -1.04 -27.19
C GLU A 154 -12.10 -2.20 -27.96
N ASP A 155 -11.01 -2.76 -27.42
CA ASP A 155 -10.29 -3.87 -28.07
C ASP A 155 -11.10 -5.17 -28.06
N ALA A 156 -12.07 -5.27 -27.14
CA ALA A 156 -12.92 -6.44 -26.98
C ALA A 156 -13.97 -6.56 -28.09
N GLU A 157 -14.29 -5.47 -28.79
CA GLU A 157 -15.24 -5.45 -29.91
C GLU A 157 -14.51 -5.42 -31.27
N ASN A 158 -13.20 -5.68 -31.29
CA ASN A 158 -12.40 -5.63 -32.50
C ASN A 158 -12.78 -6.75 -33.49
N GLU A 159 -13.20 -6.36 -34.71
CA GLU A 159 -13.60 -7.28 -35.78
C GLU A 159 -12.50 -8.25 -36.19
N LEU A 160 -11.21 -7.85 -36.14
CA LEU A 160 -10.09 -8.75 -36.45
C LEU A 160 -9.97 -9.85 -35.41
N LEU A 161 -10.15 -9.53 -34.13
CA LEU A 161 -10.17 -10.52 -33.05
C LEU A 161 -11.36 -11.47 -33.22
N LEU A 162 -12.54 -10.95 -33.55
CA LEU A 162 -13.73 -11.75 -33.79
C LEU A 162 -13.54 -12.71 -34.97
N ASN A 163 -13.00 -12.23 -36.08
CA ASN A 163 -12.73 -13.03 -37.26
C ASN A 163 -11.69 -14.12 -36.98
N ALA A 164 -10.62 -13.81 -36.24
CA ALA A 164 -9.64 -14.81 -35.80
C ALA A 164 -10.28 -15.91 -34.94
N LEU A 165 -11.17 -15.56 -34.01
CA LEU A 165 -11.89 -16.53 -33.19
C LEU A 165 -12.90 -17.36 -33.98
N ARG A 166 -13.53 -16.77 -35.00
CA ARG A 166 -14.48 -17.46 -35.89
C ARG A 166 -13.83 -18.56 -36.73
N VAL A 167 -12.52 -18.49 -36.97
CA VAL A 167 -11.74 -19.59 -37.57
C VAL A 167 -11.79 -20.84 -36.68
N LEU A 168 -11.69 -20.67 -35.37
CA LEU A 168 -11.77 -21.79 -34.42
C LEU A 168 -13.21 -22.21 -34.16
N ARG A 169 -14.14 -21.25 -34.12
CA ARG A 169 -15.54 -21.50 -33.80
C ARG A 169 -16.46 -20.42 -34.39
N SER A 170 -17.25 -20.80 -35.39
CA SER A 170 -18.10 -19.86 -36.15
C SER A 170 -19.17 -19.13 -35.32
N ASP A 171 -19.64 -19.72 -34.23
CA ASP A 171 -20.62 -19.13 -33.30
C ASP A 171 -19.99 -18.27 -32.19
N ALA A 172 -18.67 -18.02 -32.25
CA ALA A 172 -17.99 -17.20 -31.25
C ALA A 172 -18.57 -15.77 -31.20
N THR A 173 -18.85 -15.33 -29.98
CA THR A 173 -19.30 -13.96 -29.69
C THR A 173 -18.38 -13.34 -28.66
N LEU A 174 -17.98 -12.10 -28.91
CA LEU A 174 -17.20 -11.31 -27.99
C LEU A 174 -18.11 -10.65 -26.93
N PRO A 175 -17.59 -10.33 -25.74
CA PRO A 175 -18.33 -9.54 -24.77
C PRO A 175 -18.49 -8.11 -25.28
N SER A 176 -19.66 -7.53 -25.08
CA SER A 176 -19.84 -6.11 -25.37
C SER A 176 -19.16 -5.24 -24.32
N LYS A 177 -18.86 -4.00 -24.66
CA LYS A 177 -18.37 -2.99 -23.73
C LYS A 177 -19.29 -2.84 -22.51
N HIS A 178 -20.61 -2.85 -22.72
CA HIS A 178 -21.57 -2.81 -21.62
C HIS A 178 -21.42 -4.03 -20.68
N GLU A 179 -21.28 -5.24 -21.21
CA GLU A 179 -21.05 -6.45 -20.41
C GLU A 179 -19.73 -6.34 -19.62
N LEU A 180 -18.69 -5.76 -20.23
CA LEU A 180 -17.37 -5.55 -19.61
C LEU A 180 -17.37 -4.47 -18.53
N GLU A 181 -18.21 -3.45 -18.62
CA GLU A 181 -18.30 -2.38 -17.64
C GLU A 181 -19.20 -2.77 -16.45
N ASN A 182 -20.06 -3.78 -16.61
CA ASN A 182 -21.10 -4.12 -15.65
C ASN A 182 -21.05 -5.59 -15.22
N GLU A 183 -21.77 -6.48 -15.89
CA GLU A 183 -22.01 -7.86 -15.42
C GLU A 183 -20.71 -8.65 -15.24
N LEU A 184 -19.82 -8.63 -16.23
CA LEU A 184 -18.56 -9.38 -16.19
C LEU A 184 -17.60 -8.80 -15.15
N LEU A 185 -17.55 -7.47 -15.02
CA LEU A 185 -16.74 -6.79 -14.02
C LEU A 185 -17.21 -7.11 -12.60
N ASN A 186 -18.51 -7.10 -12.36
CA ASN A 186 -19.09 -7.47 -11.06
C ASN A 186 -18.77 -8.92 -10.71
N LEU A 187 -18.88 -9.84 -11.66
CA LEU A 187 -18.56 -11.26 -11.46
C LEU A 187 -17.08 -11.46 -11.12
N GLU A 188 -16.17 -10.84 -11.87
CA GLU A 188 -14.73 -10.94 -11.63
C GLU A 188 -14.29 -10.23 -10.35
N PHE A 189 -14.93 -9.11 -10.01
CA PHE A 189 -14.69 -8.44 -8.74
C PHE A 189 -15.08 -9.29 -7.54
N ILE A 190 -16.28 -9.90 -7.57
CA ILE A 190 -16.73 -10.82 -6.51
C ILE A 190 -15.80 -12.03 -6.41
N ALA A 191 -15.39 -12.61 -7.54
CA ALA A 191 -14.47 -13.73 -7.58
C ALA A 191 -13.09 -13.37 -7.01
N SER A 192 -12.53 -12.23 -7.44
CA SER A 192 -11.25 -11.69 -6.95
C SER A 192 -11.30 -11.43 -5.45
N LYS A 193 -12.35 -10.78 -4.95
CA LYS A 193 -12.52 -10.51 -3.51
C LYS A 193 -12.62 -11.81 -2.71
N SER A 194 -13.37 -12.79 -3.20
CA SER A 194 -13.45 -14.11 -2.56
C SER A 194 -12.09 -14.82 -2.51
N LYS A 195 -11.30 -14.72 -3.59
CA LYS A 195 -9.93 -15.24 -3.65
C LYS A 195 -9.03 -14.57 -2.61
N VAL A 196 -9.05 -13.25 -2.52
CA VAL A 196 -8.28 -12.47 -1.52
C VAL A 196 -8.70 -12.86 -0.10
N THR A 197 -9.99 -12.79 0.25
CA THR A 197 -10.45 -13.17 1.60
C THR A 197 -10.10 -14.62 1.96
N LYS A 198 -10.12 -15.55 0.99
CA LYS A 198 -9.68 -16.94 1.20
C LYS A 198 -8.17 -17.01 1.44
N ALA A 199 -7.37 -16.26 0.67
CA ALA A 199 -5.92 -16.22 0.83
C ALA A 199 -5.48 -15.67 2.18
N LEU A 200 -6.22 -14.70 2.74
CA LEU A 200 -5.89 -14.07 4.02
C LEU A 200 -6.43 -14.82 5.25
N SER A 201 -7.40 -15.72 5.06
CA SER A 201 -8.12 -16.35 6.16
C SER A 201 -7.19 -17.20 7.05
N GLY A 202 -7.12 -16.88 8.33
CA GLY A 202 -6.31 -17.60 9.32
C GLY A 202 -4.80 -17.32 9.21
N LYS A 203 -4.38 -16.41 8.32
CA LYS A 203 -2.98 -16.04 8.15
C LYS A 203 -2.64 -14.82 8.99
N LYS A 204 -1.36 -14.74 9.36
CA LYS A 204 -0.76 -13.55 9.97
C LYS A 204 -0.53 -12.51 8.88
N CYS A 205 -1.17 -11.37 9.03
CA CYS A 205 -1.23 -10.32 8.04
C CYS A 205 -0.64 -9.02 8.59
N CYS A 206 -0.03 -8.24 7.70
CA CYS A 206 0.32 -6.85 7.95
C CYS A 206 -0.42 -5.96 6.97
N LEU A 207 -1.13 -4.94 7.47
CA LEU A 207 -1.71 -3.92 6.62
C LEU A 207 -0.59 -3.03 6.07
N THR A 208 -0.61 -2.73 4.79
CA THR A 208 0.31 -1.77 4.17
C THR A 208 -0.46 -0.58 3.64
N VAL A 209 0.08 0.62 3.87
CA VAL A 209 -0.50 1.87 3.41
C VAL A 209 0.52 2.60 2.54
N GLU A 210 0.11 2.92 1.32
CA GLU A 210 0.89 3.64 0.33
C GLU A 210 0.16 4.94 -0.03
N ASN A 211 0.89 6.05 -0.07
CA ASN A 211 0.36 7.34 -0.50
C ASN A 211 1.05 7.75 -1.79
N TRP A 212 0.27 8.19 -2.77
CA TRP A 212 0.77 8.60 -4.08
C TRP A 212 -0.15 9.65 -4.69
N VAL A 213 0.27 10.28 -5.80
CA VAL A 213 -0.49 11.36 -6.44
C VAL A 213 -1.15 10.83 -7.72
N GLY A 214 -2.48 10.96 -7.80
CA GLY A 214 -3.27 10.53 -8.95
C GLY A 214 -3.17 11.45 -10.17
N THR A 215 -3.77 11.04 -11.29
CA THR A 215 -3.73 11.73 -12.61
C THR A 215 -4.36 13.13 -12.65
N GLY A 216 -4.79 13.67 -11.51
CA GLY A 216 -5.32 15.02 -11.35
C GLY A 216 -4.66 15.82 -10.22
N GLY A 217 -3.51 15.36 -9.71
CA GLY A 217 -2.82 15.99 -8.58
C GLY A 217 -3.43 15.69 -7.20
N CYS A 218 -4.53 14.93 -7.14
CA CYS A 218 -5.15 14.50 -5.88
C CYS A 218 -4.30 13.43 -5.20
N GLY A 219 -4.09 13.54 -3.89
CA GLY A 219 -3.50 12.47 -3.09
C GLY A 219 -4.41 11.24 -3.05
N VAL A 220 -3.83 10.06 -3.22
CA VAL A 220 -4.50 8.76 -3.14
C VAL A 220 -3.80 7.90 -2.10
N THR A 221 -4.58 7.39 -1.15
CA THR A 221 -4.12 6.40 -0.16
C THR A 221 -4.58 5.02 -0.61
N THR A 222 -3.64 4.10 -0.76
CA THR A 222 -3.90 2.71 -1.11
C THR A 222 -3.64 1.80 0.08
N TYR A 223 -4.56 0.88 0.31
CA TYR A 223 -4.51 -0.10 1.37
C TYR A 223 -4.25 -1.48 0.76
N GLY A 224 -3.11 -2.04 1.11
CA GLY A 224 -2.73 -3.41 0.80
C GLY A 224 -2.62 -4.26 2.05
N VAL A 225 -2.42 -5.55 1.87
CA VAL A 225 -2.09 -6.48 2.94
C VAL A 225 -1.00 -7.41 2.47
N THR A 226 -0.03 -7.66 3.34
CA THR A 226 1.05 -8.63 3.11
C THR A 226 0.90 -9.79 4.08
N CYS A 227 1.00 -11.02 3.57
CA CYS A 227 1.05 -12.24 4.35
C CYS A 227 1.87 -13.30 3.62
N GLU A 228 2.73 -14.02 4.35
CA GLU A 228 3.55 -15.12 3.79
C GLU A 228 4.33 -14.74 2.51
N GLY A 229 4.85 -13.50 2.45
CA GLY A 229 5.62 -13.00 1.30
C GLY A 229 4.79 -12.60 0.06
N ALA A 230 3.46 -12.74 0.11
CA ALA A 230 2.54 -12.27 -0.92
C ALA A 230 1.82 -10.99 -0.49
N SER A 231 1.52 -10.11 -1.45
CA SER A 231 0.78 -8.86 -1.22
C SER A 231 -0.52 -8.84 -2.02
N TYR A 232 -1.59 -8.36 -1.39
CA TYR A 232 -2.92 -8.25 -1.97
C TYR A 232 -3.44 -6.81 -1.82
N TYR A 233 -4.11 -6.32 -2.85
CA TYR A 233 -4.77 -5.02 -2.84
C TYR A 233 -6.14 -5.15 -2.18
N LEU A 234 -6.47 -4.24 -1.25
CA LEU A 234 -7.76 -4.21 -0.57
C LEU A 234 -8.64 -3.06 -1.06
N ASP A 235 -8.13 -1.83 -0.98
CA ASP A 235 -8.91 -0.64 -1.26
C ASP A 235 -8.04 0.58 -1.57
N SER A 236 -8.64 1.63 -2.11
CA SER A 236 -7.99 2.93 -2.29
C SER A 236 -8.97 4.06 -2.00
N LYS A 237 -8.46 5.16 -1.44
CA LYS A 237 -9.23 6.38 -1.18
C LYS A 237 -8.54 7.57 -1.82
N THR A 238 -9.26 8.30 -2.66
CA THR A 238 -8.82 9.57 -3.22
C THR A 238 -9.21 10.71 -2.28
N MET A 239 -8.28 11.60 -1.97
CA MET A 239 -8.53 12.82 -1.20
C MET A 239 -9.18 13.89 -2.09
N ALA A 240 -10.17 14.61 -1.55
CA ALA A 240 -10.96 15.58 -2.30
C ALA A 240 -10.26 16.95 -2.49
N SER A 241 -9.21 17.23 -1.71
CA SER A 241 -8.46 18.50 -1.70
C SER A 241 -6.98 18.27 -2.02
N GLN A 242 -6.27 19.30 -2.49
CA GLN A 242 -4.79 19.37 -2.55
C GLN A 242 -4.17 19.57 -1.15
N GLU A 243 -4.86 19.14 -0.09
CA GLU A 243 -4.27 19.15 1.25
C GLU A 243 -3.22 18.05 1.30
N SER A 244 -2.08 18.36 1.92
CA SER A 244 -1.00 17.40 2.18
C SER A 244 -1.57 16.09 2.70
N VAL A 245 -1.04 14.96 2.22
CA VAL A 245 -1.35 13.61 2.72
C VAL A 245 -1.39 13.63 4.25
N GLY A 246 -2.60 13.69 4.79
CA GLY A 246 -2.85 13.94 6.21
C GLY A 246 -2.68 12.67 7.04
N GLU A 247 -2.73 12.85 8.36
CA GLU A 247 -2.84 11.73 9.30
C GLU A 247 -4.06 10.85 8.94
N LEU A 248 -3.85 9.52 8.92
CA LEU A 248 -4.91 8.56 8.68
C LEU A 248 -5.84 8.51 9.89
N THR A 249 -7.13 8.61 9.63
CA THR A 249 -8.13 8.52 10.69
C THR A 249 -8.32 7.07 11.13
N ALA A 250 -8.60 6.87 12.41
CA ALA A 250 -8.90 5.53 12.93
C ALA A 250 -10.10 4.88 12.23
N ASP A 251 -11.11 5.66 11.81
CA ASP A 251 -12.29 5.13 11.13
C ASP A 251 -11.95 4.55 9.75
N GLU A 252 -11.01 5.16 9.01
CA GLU A 252 -10.56 4.66 7.70
C GLU A 252 -9.83 3.33 7.84
N VAL A 253 -8.85 3.26 8.73
CA VAL A 253 -8.06 2.04 8.93
C VAL A 253 -8.94 0.91 9.49
N GLU A 254 -9.81 1.21 10.46
CA GLU A 254 -10.76 0.23 11.00
C GLU A 254 -11.75 -0.27 9.94
N ALA A 255 -12.21 0.59 9.03
CA ALA A 255 -13.11 0.18 7.95
C ALA A 255 -12.45 -0.85 7.03
N VAL A 256 -11.15 -0.71 6.74
CA VAL A 256 -10.39 -1.70 5.95
C VAL A 256 -10.19 -2.99 6.74
N LEU A 257 -9.72 -2.91 7.99
CA LEU A 257 -9.50 -4.09 8.85
C LEU A 257 -10.79 -4.89 9.08
N THR A 258 -11.94 -4.21 9.22
CA THR A 258 -13.25 -4.85 9.47
C THR A 258 -13.80 -5.57 8.25
N LYS A 259 -13.34 -5.25 7.03
CA LYS A 259 -13.73 -5.98 5.81
C LYS A 259 -13.13 -7.39 5.80
N GLU A 260 -11.92 -7.56 6.32
CA GLU A 260 -11.19 -8.85 6.33
C GLU A 260 -11.20 -9.54 7.71
N LYS A 261 -12.39 -9.81 8.25
CA LYS A 261 -12.58 -10.37 9.62
C LYS A 261 -11.89 -11.71 9.90
N LYS A 262 -11.54 -12.46 8.85
CA LYS A 262 -10.87 -13.76 8.96
C LYS A 262 -9.34 -13.65 8.94
N ALA A 263 -8.80 -12.48 8.63
CA ALA A 263 -7.37 -12.23 8.65
C ALA A 263 -6.92 -11.85 10.07
N GLU A 264 -5.73 -12.31 10.46
CA GLU A 264 -5.14 -11.94 11.75
C GLU A 264 -4.10 -10.84 11.54
N PHE A 265 -4.48 -9.58 11.80
CA PHE A 265 -3.54 -8.47 11.65
C PHE A 265 -2.60 -8.34 12.85
N TYR A 266 -1.30 -8.32 12.60
CA TYR A 266 -0.25 -8.13 13.62
C TYR A 266 0.37 -6.74 13.56
N GLY A 267 0.34 -6.07 12.41
CA GLY A 267 0.83 -4.71 12.30
C GLY A 267 0.31 -3.91 11.12
N VAL A 268 0.70 -2.63 11.11
CA VAL A 268 0.41 -1.67 10.05
C VAL A 268 1.71 -0.96 9.66
N VAL A 269 2.04 -0.99 8.36
CA VAL A 269 3.13 -0.22 7.76
C VAL A 269 2.56 0.99 7.04
N THR A 270 3.00 2.17 7.42
CA THR A 270 2.61 3.45 6.80
C THR A 270 3.82 4.16 6.20
N PRO A 271 3.67 5.22 5.40
CA PRO A 271 4.85 5.93 4.85
C PRO A 271 5.79 6.46 5.94
N THR A 272 5.22 7.00 7.02
CA THR A 272 5.92 7.38 8.25
C THR A 272 5.11 6.90 9.44
N THR A 273 5.73 6.82 10.62
CA THR A 273 4.97 6.50 11.85
C THR A 273 3.97 7.60 12.21
N SER A 274 4.29 8.86 11.94
CA SER A 274 3.40 10.00 12.17
C SER A 274 2.10 9.97 11.37
N ALA A 275 2.02 9.15 10.32
CA ALA A 275 0.77 8.93 9.57
C ALA A 275 -0.35 8.32 10.44
N LEU A 276 -0.03 7.71 11.58
CA LEU A 276 -0.99 7.24 12.58
C LEU A 276 -0.67 7.88 13.93
N SER A 277 -1.54 8.75 14.44
CA SER A 277 -1.38 9.25 15.82
C SER A 277 -1.43 8.13 16.85
N LYS A 278 -0.91 8.43 18.04
CA LYS A 278 -1.03 7.59 19.22
C LYS A 278 -2.48 7.17 19.49
N TYR A 279 -3.43 8.12 19.40
CA TYR A 279 -4.85 7.84 19.58
C TYR A 279 -5.38 6.80 18.57
N THR A 280 -5.04 6.96 17.30
CA THR A 280 -5.44 6.01 16.25
C THR A 280 -4.88 4.61 16.51
N ARG A 281 -3.59 4.49 16.88
CA ARG A 281 -2.96 3.20 17.19
C ARG A 281 -3.62 2.51 18.39
N GLU A 282 -3.85 3.24 19.48
CA GLU A 282 -4.52 2.72 20.68
C GLU A 282 -5.94 2.24 20.38
N ARG A 283 -6.68 2.99 19.54
CA ARG A 283 -8.03 2.64 19.13
C ARG A 283 -8.05 1.37 18.28
N ILE A 284 -7.11 1.22 17.34
CA ILE A 284 -6.93 -0.01 16.54
C ILE A 284 -6.59 -1.19 17.47
N GLN A 285 -5.61 -1.03 18.37
CA GLN A 285 -5.20 -2.08 19.33
C GLN A 285 -6.36 -2.52 20.23
N LYS A 286 -7.26 -1.61 20.62
CA LYS A 286 -8.44 -1.94 21.43
C LYS A 286 -9.43 -2.85 20.68
N LYS A 287 -9.59 -2.67 19.36
CA LYS A 287 -10.50 -3.49 18.53
C LYS A 287 -9.82 -4.73 17.93
N HIS A 288 -8.52 -4.65 17.69
CA HIS A 288 -7.66 -5.68 17.11
C HIS A 288 -6.44 -5.89 18.01
N PRO A 289 -6.56 -6.61 19.15
CA PRO A 289 -5.49 -6.73 20.16
C PRO A 289 -4.18 -7.30 19.65
N ARG A 290 -4.24 -8.16 18.62
CA ARG A 290 -3.05 -8.73 17.97
C ARG A 290 -2.29 -7.72 17.10
N CYS A 291 -2.95 -6.66 16.62
CA CYS A 291 -2.36 -5.62 15.81
C CYS A 291 -1.53 -4.65 16.68
N SER A 292 -0.36 -5.12 17.11
CA SER A 292 0.49 -4.41 18.07
C SER A 292 1.63 -3.64 17.44
N PHE A 293 1.99 -3.93 16.18
CA PHE A 293 3.13 -3.32 15.51
C PHE A 293 2.72 -2.17 14.59
N PHE A 294 3.39 -1.03 14.71
CA PHE A 294 3.18 0.13 13.86
C PHE A 294 4.53 0.74 13.50
N HIS A 295 4.86 0.79 12.22
CA HIS A 295 6.14 1.32 11.75
C HIS A 295 6.02 1.99 10.39
N GLY A 296 7.03 2.79 10.06
CA GLY A 296 7.14 3.46 8.76
C GLY A 296 7.78 2.58 7.70
N CYS A 297 7.59 2.98 6.45
CA CYS A 297 8.09 2.30 5.26
C CYS A 297 9.52 2.74 4.95
N VAL A 298 10.46 1.78 4.92
CA VAL A 298 11.87 2.05 4.63
C VAL A 298 12.07 2.58 3.21
N CYS A 299 11.39 2.00 2.20
CA CYS A 299 11.48 2.51 0.82
C CYS A 299 11.03 3.98 0.74
N ASN A 300 9.93 4.35 1.41
CA ASN A 300 9.47 5.73 1.44
C ASN A 300 10.50 6.66 2.11
N ALA A 301 11.11 6.23 3.22
CA ALA A 301 12.17 7.02 3.86
C ALA A 301 13.39 7.20 2.96
N LEU A 302 13.85 6.15 2.28
CA LEU A 302 15.00 6.22 1.37
C LEU A 302 14.71 7.08 0.13
N THR A 303 13.50 7.00 -0.42
CA THR A 303 13.07 7.90 -1.51
C THR A 303 13.08 9.36 -1.07
N LEU A 304 12.49 9.68 0.09
CA LEU A 304 12.54 11.04 0.63
C LEU A 304 13.96 11.49 0.98
N LEU A 305 14.80 10.57 1.44
CA LEU A 305 16.19 10.87 1.78
C LEU A 305 17.04 11.22 0.55
N LEU A 306 16.77 10.60 -0.61
CA LEU A 306 17.36 11.02 -1.88
C LEU A 306 17.02 12.48 -2.20
N ASP A 307 15.76 12.88 -2.02
CA ASP A 307 15.29 14.25 -2.25
C ASP A 307 15.87 15.24 -1.23
N ASP A 308 15.95 14.84 0.05
CA ASP A 308 16.52 15.67 1.12
C ASP A 308 17.99 15.95 0.88
N VAL A 309 18.79 14.90 0.64
CA VAL A 309 20.24 15.02 0.37
C VAL A 309 20.49 15.89 -0.85
N SER A 310 19.65 15.74 -1.88
CA SER A 310 19.69 16.60 -3.06
C SER A 310 19.38 18.05 -2.72
N SER A 311 18.45 18.30 -1.81
CA SER A 311 18.00 19.64 -1.44
C SER A 311 18.94 20.36 -0.48
N ILE A 312 19.57 19.65 0.46
CA ILE A 312 20.50 20.22 1.46
C ILE A 312 21.89 20.54 0.88
N LEU A 313 22.23 19.96 -0.28
CA LEU A 313 23.50 20.19 -0.98
C LEU A 313 23.25 21.07 -2.23
N PRO A 314 23.50 22.40 -2.16
CA PRO A 314 23.15 23.31 -3.25
C PRO A 314 23.84 22.99 -4.58
N TRP A 315 25.08 22.50 -4.53
CA TRP A 315 25.84 22.09 -5.71
C TRP A 315 25.21 20.87 -6.39
N LEU A 316 24.70 19.92 -5.60
CA LEU A 316 24.04 18.71 -6.10
C LEU A 316 22.71 19.07 -6.76
N LYS A 317 21.90 19.93 -6.13
CA LYS A 317 20.64 20.43 -6.72
C LYS A 317 20.86 21.14 -8.06
N LYS A 318 21.90 21.98 -8.13
CA LYS A 318 22.29 22.66 -9.37
C LYS A 318 22.65 21.66 -10.46
N LEU A 319 23.46 20.65 -10.12
CA LEU A 319 23.83 19.59 -11.05
C LEU A 319 22.60 18.83 -11.56
N GLN A 320 21.71 18.41 -10.68
CA GLN A 320 20.48 17.69 -11.05
C GLN A 320 19.61 18.51 -12.01
N THR A 321 19.55 19.83 -11.82
CA THR A 321 18.83 20.73 -12.73
C THR A 321 19.49 20.74 -14.11
N SER A 322 20.83 20.83 -14.18
CA SER A 322 21.58 20.77 -15.44
C SER A 322 21.43 19.42 -16.15
N VAL A 323 21.41 18.31 -15.41
CA VAL A 323 21.19 16.98 -16.00
C VAL A 323 19.74 16.81 -16.46
N ALA A 324 18.76 17.38 -15.76
CA ALA A 324 17.37 17.39 -16.18
C ALA A 324 17.18 18.18 -17.48
N ASP A 325 17.76 19.39 -17.58
CA ASP A 325 17.78 20.21 -18.80
C ASP A 325 18.41 19.43 -19.97
N LEU A 326 19.52 18.72 -19.74
CA LEU A 326 20.18 17.88 -20.73
C LEU A 326 19.26 16.72 -21.16
N THR A 327 18.69 16.01 -20.20
CA THR A 327 17.83 14.84 -20.44
C THR A 327 16.59 15.22 -21.26
N GLU A 328 15.88 16.28 -20.85
CA GLU A 328 14.72 16.83 -21.57
C GLU A 328 15.09 17.17 -23.03
N MET A 329 16.25 17.79 -23.24
CA MET A 329 16.71 18.21 -24.56
C MET A 329 17.06 17.02 -25.47
N PHE A 330 17.73 15.99 -24.94
CA PHE A 330 18.05 14.79 -25.72
C PHE A 330 16.78 13.96 -26.00
N HIS A 331 15.89 13.75 -25.03
CA HIS A 331 14.63 13.02 -25.24
C HIS A 331 13.68 13.75 -26.19
N GLY A 332 13.64 15.09 -26.13
CA GLY A 332 12.84 15.92 -27.03
C GLY A 332 13.38 16.03 -28.47
N ASN A 333 14.61 15.60 -28.74
CA ASN A 333 15.27 15.81 -30.03
C ASN A 333 15.76 14.51 -30.67
N HIS A 334 14.93 13.94 -31.55
CA HIS A 334 15.26 12.71 -32.29
C HIS A 334 16.56 12.79 -33.10
N LYS A 335 16.97 13.98 -33.58
CA LYS A 335 18.24 14.14 -34.29
C LYS A 335 19.42 13.89 -33.35
N LEU A 336 19.35 14.40 -32.13
CA LEU A 336 20.37 14.18 -31.11
C LEU A 336 20.38 12.73 -30.63
N GLN A 337 19.23 12.11 -30.42
CA GLN A 337 19.14 10.65 -30.14
C GLN A 337 19.81 9.82 -31.23
N THR A 338 19.56 10.16 -32.51
CA THR A 338 20.15 9.45 -33.64
C THR A 338 21.66 9.69 -33.72
N LEU A 339 22.12 10.91 -33.48
CA LEU A 339 23.55 11.25 -33.44
C LEU A 339 24.27 10.49 -32.33
N VAL A 340 23.71 10.45 -31.13
CA VAL A 340 24.23 9.66 -30.00
C VAL A 340 24.27 8.19 -30.37
N SER A 341 23.18 7.64 -30.88
CA SER A 341 23.10 6.22 -31.28
C SER A 341 24.12 5.86 -32.37
N THR A 342 24.35 6.76 -33.34
CA THR A 342 25.34 6.58 -34.41
C THR A 342 26.76 6.59 -33.86
N LEU A 343 27.06 7.50 -32.94
CA LEU A 343 28.38 7.61 -32.32
C LEU A 343 28.65 6.49 -31.29
N MET A 344 27.60 5.95 -30.65
CA MET A 344 27.68 4.83 -29.70
C MET A 344 27.81 3.47 -30.40
N SER A 345 27.09 3.24 -31.50
CA SER A 345 27.12 1.99 -32.27
C SER A 345 28.44 1.71 -32.99
N ALA A 346 29.32 2.70 -33.10
CA ALA A 346 30.72 2.50 -33.50
C ALA A 346 31.55 1.75 -32.43
N SER A 347 31.01 1.54 -31.21
CA SER A 347 31.74 0.97 -30.07
C SER A 347 31.12 -0.25 -29.37
N GLU A 348 29.78 -0.48 -29.38
CA GLU A 348 29.15 -1.68 -28.78
C GLU A 348 27.82 -2.08 -29.47
N THR A 349 27.46 -3.36 -29.36
CA THR A 349 26.30 -4.02 -30.01
C THR A 349 24.94 -3.49 -29.56
N SER A 350 24.09 -3.22 -30.55
CA SER A 350 22.68 -2.81 -30.57
C SER A 350 21.82 -3.09 -29.33
N GLN A 351 21.51 -2.04 -28.56
CA GLN A 351 20.17 -1.81 -28.01
C GLN A 351 19.82 -0.33 -28.15
N THR A 352 18.64 -0.04 -28.69
CA THR A 352 18.02 1.30 -28.69
C THR A 352 17.58 1.64 -27.26
N ALA A 353 18.55 1.92 -26.39
CA ALA A 353 18.28 2.52 -25.09
C ALA A 353 18.19 4.04 -25.27
N GLU A 354 17.14 4.64 -24.70
CA GLU A 354 16.93 6.08 -24.73
C GLU A 354 18.06 6.77 -23.95
N PHE A 355 18.74 7.75 -24.55
CA PHE A 355 19.89 8.41 -23.93
C PHE A 355 19.57 9.85 -23.49
N PRO A 356 19.98 10.28 -22.29
CA PRO A 356 20.49 9.44 -21.20
C PRO A 356 19.35 8.60 -20.60
N ASP A 357 19.71 7.54 -19.87
CA ASP A 357 18.72 6.72 -19.15
C ASP A 357 18.02 7.57 -18.07
N SER A 358 16.71 7.80 -18.22
CA SER A 358 15.89 8.58 -17.28
C SER A 358 15.20 7.74 -16.20
N SER A 359 15.52 6.45 -16.09
CA SER A 359 14.90 5.57 -15.09
C SER A 359 15.18 6.01 -13.65
N SER A 360 16.34 6.63 -13.40
CA SER A 360 16.68 7.24 -12.11
C SER A 360 17.78 8.28 -12.30
N MET A 361 17.97 9.15 -11.30
CA MET A 361 19.04 10.14 -11.34
C MET A 361 20.43 9.48 -11.45
N CYS A 362 20.68 8.40 -10.71
CA CYS A 362 21.95 7.68 -10.81
C CYS A 362 22.17 7.07 -12.20
N ALA A 363 21.12 6.50 -12.80
CA ALA A 363 21.20 5.95 -14.16
C ALA A 363 21.52 7.04 -15.20
N SER A 364 20.92 8.23 -15.07
CA SER A 364 21.25 9.36 -15.94
C SER A 364 22.70 9.79 -15.77
N LEU A 365 23.17 9.97 -14.53
CA LEU A 365 24.57 10.35 -14.25
C LEU A 365 25.56 9.29 -14.79
N GLU A 366 25.26 8.00 -14.64
CA GLU A 366 26.07 6.89 -15.15
C GLU A 366 26.10 6.86 -16.68
N ALA A 367 24.96 7.10 -17.34
CA ALA A 367 24.89 7.21 -18.80
C ALA A 367 25.73 8.39 -19.31
N LEU A 368 25.65 9.55 -18.66
CA LEU A 368 26.45 10.71 -19.02
C LEU A 368 27.95 10.46 -18.85
N LEU A 369 28.35 9.83 -17.74
CA LEU A 369 29.74 9.49 -17.47
C LEU A 369 30.28 8.45 -18.46
N LYS A 370 29.50 7.39 -18.76
CA LYS A 370 29.88 6.35 -19.73
C LYS A 370 30.12 6.93 -21.12
N HIS A 371 29.36 7.96 -21.51
CA HIS A 371 29.38 8.53 -22.84
C HIS A 371 29.92 9.97 -22.90
N GLU A 372 30.76 10.36 -21.94
CA GLU A 372 31.29 11.73 -21.82
C GLU A 372 31.90 12.23 -23.14
N LYS A 373 32.72 11.40 -23.83
CA LYS A 373 33.44 11.79 -25.05
C LYS A 373 32.50 12.04 -26.22
N VAL A 374 31.42 11.26 -26.29
CA VAL A 374 30.38 11.40 -27.30
C VAL A 374 29.59 12.68 -27.04
N LEU A 375 29.23 12.95 -25.79
CA LEU A 375 28.59 14.20 -25.37
C LEU A 375 29.45 15.41 -25.74
N TYR A 376 30.74 15.40 -25.37
CA TYR A 376 31.69 16.45 -25.72
C TYR A 376 31.71 16.72 -27.23
N ALA A 377 31.80 15.68 -28.05
CA ALA A 377 31.83 15.80 -29.50
C ALA A 377 30.54 16.43 -30.07
N ILE A 378 29.37 16.11 -29.48
CA ILE A 378 28.08 16.65 -29.91
C ILE A 378 27.96 18.12 -29.51
N VAL A 379 28.20 18.46 -28.24
CA VAL A 379 27.99 19.82 -27.72
C VAL A 379 29.04 20.81 -28.23
N ALA A 380 30.23 20.34 -28.62
CA ALA A 380 31.29 21.19 -29.16
C ALA A 380 31.04 21.61 -30.62
N ARG A 381 30.02 21.06 -31.29
CA ARG A 381 29.68 21.47 -32.66
C ARG A 381 29.20 22.92 -32.67
N ARG A 382 29.61 23.67 -33.70
CA ARG A 382 29.23 25.09 -33.86
C ARG A 382 27.73 25.29 -34.01
N ASP A 383 27.06 24.33 -34.65
CA ASP A 383 25.62 24.34 -34.89
C ASP A 383 24.79 23.84 -33.70
N PHE A 384 25.42 23.48 -32.58
CA PHE A 384 24.71 22.92 -31.43
C PHE A 384 23.74 23.93 -30.78
N VAL A 385 24.10 25.22 -30.77
CA VAL A 385 23.30 26.30 -30.16
C VAL A 385 22.46 27.02 -31.23
N ASP A 386 22.41 26.50 -32.46
CA ASP A 386 21.60 27.08 -33.54
C ASP A 386 20.13 26.64 -33.39
N ALA A 387 19.35 27.45 -32.67
CA ALA A 387 17.91 27.27 -32.51
C ALA A 387 17.13 28.51 -32.99
N SER A 388 15.93 28.29 -33.52
CA SER A 388 15.05 29.36 -34.01
C SER A 388 14.38 30.16 -32.89
N ALA A 389 14.22 29.57 -31.70
CA ALA A 389 13.60 30.20 -30.54
C ALA A 389 14.67 30.65 -29.52
N PRO A 390 14.64 31.89 -29.01
CA PRO A 390 15.61 32.39 -28.02
C PRO A 390 15.67 31.56 -26.74
N THR A 391 14.53 31.06 -26.28
CA THR A 391 14.41 30.23 -25.06
C THR A 391 15.07 28.86 -25.21
N GLU A 392 14.93 28.23 -26.37
CA GLU A 392 15.62 26.97 -26.69
C GLU A 392 17.12 27.19 -26.85
N GLN A 393 17.51 28.31 -27.46
CA GLN A 393 18.91 28.69 -27.61
C GLN A 393 19.60 28.87 -26.25
N GLU A 394 18.95 29.54 -25.30
CA GLU A 394 19.45 29.67 -23.93
C GLU A 394 19.57 28.32 -23.20
N LYS A 395 18.59 27.41 -23.38
CA LYS A 395 18.66 26.04 -22.84
C LYS A 395 19.88 25.29 -23.42
N LEU A 396 20.06 25.31 -24.73
CA LEU A 396 21.18 24.66 -25.42
C LEU A 396 22.53 25.22 -24.96
N LYS A 397 22.62 26.55 -24.81
CA LYS A 397 23.83 27.19 -24.29
C LYS A 397 24.15 26.74 -22.87
N ARG A 398 23.16 26.66 -21.97
CA ARG A 398 23.38 26.15 -20.60
C ARG A 398 23.88 24.71 -20.59
N VAL A 399 23.34 23.84 -21.45
CA VAL A 399 23.81 22.45 -21.57
C VAL A 399 25.23 22.40 -22.14
N GLN A 400 25.53 23.22 -23.15
CA GLN A 400 26.88 23.33 -23.71
C GLN A 400 27.88 23.80 -22.64
N ASP A 401 27.59 24.87 -21.93
CA ASP A 401 28.43 25.42 -20.85
C ASP A 401 28.63 24.39 -19.73
N PHE A 402 27.60 23.61 -19.41
CA PHE A 402 27.66 22.56 -18.40
C PHE A 402 28.57 21.41 -18.82
N VAL A 403 28.38 20.84 -20.01
CA VAL A 403 29.16 19.69 -20.48
C VAL A 403 30.61 20.09 -20.77
N LEU A 404 30.84 21.28 -21.36
CA LEU A 404 32.18 21.80 -21.61
C LEU A 404 32.89 22.34 -20.35
N GLY A 405 32.22 22.37 -19.20
CA GLY A 405 32.78 22.83 -17.95
C GLY A 405 33.94 21.95 -17.46
N GLU A 406 34.95 22.59 -16.88
CA GLU A 406 36.17 21.90 -16.39
C GLU A 406 35.86 20.86 -15.29
N THR A 407 34.81 21.08 -14.51
CA THR A 407 34.41 20.20 -13.39
C THR A 407 33.36 19.16 -13.77
N PHE A 408 32.87 19.12 -15.03
CA PHE A 408 31.74 18.29 -15.44
C PHE A 408 31.86 16.84 -14.95
N VAL A 409 32.94 16.16 -15.32
CA VAL A 409 33.18 14.75 -14.95
C VAL A 409 33.29 14.58 -13.43
N GLN A 410 34.03 15.46 -12.76
CA GLN A 410 34.22 15.37 -11.32
C GLN A 410 32.91 15.60 -10.55
N ASP A 411 32.07 16.52 -11.02
CA ASP A 411 30.76 16.79 -10.43
C ASP A 411 29.82 15.58 -10.60
N LEU A 412 29.81 14.93 -11.78
CA LEU A 412 29.07 13.68 -11.99
C LEU A 412 29.54 12.56 -11.04
N VAL A 413 30.86 12.38 -10.91
CA VAL A 413 31.46 11.36 -10.03
C VAL A 413 31.13 11.64 -8.55
N ASN A 414 31.24 12.89 -8.11
CA ASN A 414 30.93 13.30 -6.75
C ASN A 414 29.44 13.10 -6.42
N SER A 415 28.55 13.47 -7.35
CA SER A 415 27.11 13.22 -7.19
C SER A 415 26.77 11.75 -7.12
N LEU A 416 27.40 10.92 -7.96
CA LEU A 416 27.23 9.47 -7.88
C LEU A 416 27.75 8.92 -6.55
N ALA A 417 28.89 9.39 -6.05
CA ALA A 417 29.42 8.95 -4.77
C ALA A 417 28.45 9.24 -3.60
N VAL A 418 27.70 10.35 -3.66
CA VAL A 418 26.69 10.70 -2.63
C VAL A 418 25.38 9.95 -2.81
N LEU A 419 24.85 9.85 -4.03
CA LEU A 419 23.50 9.32 -4.30
C LEU A 419 23.46 7.79 -4.46
N ARG A 420 24.53 7.18 -4.99
CA ARG A 420 24.55 5.73 -5.27
C ARG A 420 24.32 4.87 -4.03
N PRO A 421 24.92 5.15 -2.84
CA PRO A 421 24.63 4.36 -1.64
C PRO A 421 23.13 4.32 -1.31
N LEU A 422 22.42 5.44 -1.41
CA LEU A 422 20.97 5.51 -1.16
C LEU A 422 20.18 4.74 -2.22
N GLN A 423 20.53 4.91 -3.49
CA GLN A 423 19.84 4.24 -4.60
C GLN A 423 20.00 2.72 -4.53
N GLN A 424 21.20 2.23 -4.18
CA GLN A 424 21.48 0.80 -4.01
C GLN A 424 20.67 0.23 -2.86
N GLN A 425 20.60 0.92 -1.72
CA GLN A 425 19.79 0.49 -0.58
C GLN A 425 18.29 0.51 -0.92
N LEU A 426 17.81 1.55 -1.60
CA LEU A 426 16.41 1.61 -2.05
C LEU A 426 16.07 0.42 -2.95
N LYS A 427 16.93 0.11 -3.91
CA LYS A 427 16.78 -1.05 -4.80
C LYS A 427 16.77 -2.36 -4.03
N HIS A 428 17.71 -2.55 -3.10
CA HIS A 428 17.78 -3.73 -2.23
C HIS A 428 16.46 -3.95 -1.45
N PHE A 429 15.91 -2.89 -0.85
CA PHE A 429 14.64 -2.98 -0.13
C PHE A 429 13.41 -3.21 -1.03
N GLN A 430 13.48 -2.81 -2.30
CA GLN A 430 12.40 -3.02 -3.28
C GLN A 430 12.43 -4.42 -3.91
N GLU A 431 13.61 -4.97 -4.19
CA GLU A 431 13.79 -6.21 -4.94
C GLU A 431 14.01 -7.41 -4.01
N ASP A 432 15.01 -7.33 -3.13
CA ASP A 432 15.45 -8.46 -2.31
C ASP A 432 14.58 -8.66 -1.06
N ARG A 433 13.85 -7.62 -0.65
CA ARG A 433 12.90 -7.60 0.48
C ARG A 433 13.55 -8.12 1.78
N PRO A 434 14.59 -7.44 2.28
CA PRO A 434 15.27 -7.82 3.50
C PRO A 434 14.33 -7.80 4.71
N LEU A 435 14.75 -8.53 5.75
CA LEU A 435 14.01 -8.62 7.00
C LEU A 435 14.01 -7.31 7.76
N LEU A 436 12.97 -7.10 8.55
CA LEU A 436 12.82 -5.90 9.38
C LEU A 436 13.99 -5.69 10.37
N SER A 437 14.65 -6.77 10.80
CA SER A 437 15.83 -6.72 11.68
C SER A 437 17.04 -6.05 11.03
N GLN A 438 17.15 -6.07 9.70
CA GLN A 438 18.31 -5.50 9.01
C GLN A 438 18.21 -3.99 8.85
N VAL A 439 17.02 -3.40 9.02
CA VAL A 439 16.79 -1.94 8.84
C VAL A 439 17.75 -1.10 9.69
N PHE A 440 17.91 -1.43 10.98
CA PHE A 440 18.79 -0.66 11.86
C PHE A 440 20.26 -0.72 11.41
N PRO A 441 20.87 -1.90 11.20
CA PRO A 441 22.21 -2.03 10.61
C PRO A 441 22.42 -1.23 9.32
N TYR A 442 21.45 -1.25 8.40
CA TYR A 442 21.60 -0.52 7.14
C TYR A 442 21.73 1.00 7.33
N PHE A 443 20.93 1.58 8.22
CA PHE A 443 21.05 3.01 8.51
C PHE A 443 22.38 3.35 9.22
N VAL A 444 22.92 2.44 10.05
CA VAL A 444 24.26 2.60 10.64
C VAL A 444 25.35 2.52 9.58
N GLU A 445 25.26 1.55 8.66
CA GLU A 445 26.19 1.41 7.53
C GLU A 445 26.18 2.66 6.65
N LEU A 446 24.99 3.19 6.33
CA LEU A 446 24.84 4.40 5.53
C LEU A 446 25.53 5.61 6.20
N LEU A 447 25.36 5.79 7.51
CA LEU A 447 26.06 6.83 8.26
C LEU A 447 27.59 6.63 8.25
N THR A 448 28.05 5.38 8.30
CA THR A 448 29.48 5.04 8.23
C THR A 448 30.06 5.39 6.86
N VAL A 449 29.34 5.05 5.79
CA VAL A 449 29.70 5.39 4.41
C VAL A 449 29.88 6.90 4.26
N TYR A 450 28.89 7.72 4.65
CA TYR A 450 29.01 9.19 4.55
C TYR A 450 30.10 9.79 5.43
N SER A 451 30.30 9.24 6.64
CA SER A 451 31.35 9.70 7.56
C SER A 451 32.75 9.50 6.96
N SER A 452 32.95 8.42 6.21
CA SER A 452 34.23 8.08 5.57
C SER A 452 34.58 8.93 4.33
N MET A 453 33.63 9.69 3.76
CA MET A 453 33.87 10.46 2.53
C MET A 453 34.78 11.68 2.74
N GLU A 454 36.09 11.54 2.59
CA GLU A 454 37.06 12.60 2.93
C GLU A 454 36.87 13.93 2.16
N TRP A 455 36.40 13.86 0.91
CA TRP A 455 36.19 15.04 0.05
C TRP A 455 34.96 15.87 0.42
N VAL A 456 34.01 15.30 1.19
CA VAL A 456 32.81 16.00 1.65
C VAL A 456 33.14 16.83 2.90
N SER A 457 32.72 18.09 2.93
CA SER A 457 33.03 18.96 4.07
C SER A 457 32.39 18.46 5.36
N LYS A 458 32.99 18.78 6.51
CA LYS A 458 32.43 18.44 7.83
C LYS A 458 30.99 18.95 8.00
N LYS A 459 30.69 20.13 7.44
CA LYS A 459 29.34 20.72 7.47
C LYS A 459 28.35 19.89 6.67
N GLU A 460 28.69 19.51 5.45
CA GLU A 460 27.82 18.68 4.60
C GLU A 460 27.61 17.28 5.18
N LYS A 461 28.65 16.66 5.74
CA LYS A 461 28.52 15.37 6.46
C LYS A 461 27.53 15.46 7.62
N ALA A 462 27.58 16.55 8.40
CA ALA A 462 26.65 16.77 9.50
C ALA A 462 25.21 16.93 9.00
N LEU A 463 25.00 17.66 7.90
CA LEU A 463 23.68 17.81 7.28
C LEU A 463 23.13 16.47 6.76
N ILE A 464 23.94 15.70 6.03
CA ILE A 464 23.55 14.36 5.55
C ILE A 464 23.21 13.44 6.73
N THR A 465 24.05 13.44 7.78
CA THR A 465 23.81 12.68 9.01
C THR A 465 22.50 13.05 9.67
N SER A 466 22.15 14.35 9.73
CA SER A 466 20.86 14.82 10.23
C SER A 466 19.70 14.26 9.41
N CYS A 467 19.76 14.37 8.08
CA CYS A 467 18.70 13.84 7.20
C CYS A 467 18.51 12.32 7.37
N VAL A 468 19.61 11.54 7.38
CA VAL A 468 19.56 10.08 7.58
C VAL A 468 18.90 9.75 8.93
N THR A 469 19.31 10.44 9.99
CA THR A 469 18.82 10.25 11.36
C THR A 469 17.35 10.63 11.49
N GLU A 470 16.95 11.78 10.96
CA GLU A 470 15.56 12.25 10.97
C GLU A 470 14.64 11.29 10.22
N ARG A 471 15.04 10.83 9.04
CA ARG A 471 14.25 9.88 8.24
C ARG A 471 14.14 8.52 8.90
N PHE A 472 15.22 8.03 9.51
CA PHE A 472 15.18 6.81 10.31
C PHE A 472 14.20 6.93 11.48
N ASN A 473 14.31 8.02 12.26
CA ASN A 473 13.43 8.27 13.41
C ASN A 473 11.96 8.43 13.00
N ALA A 474 11.69 9.01 11.82
CA ALA A 474 10.34 9.14 11.29
C ALA A 474 9.68 7.79 10.98
N ILE A 475 10.45 6.75 10.63
CA ILE A 475 9.93 5.41 10.34
C ILE A 475 10.06 4.43 11.50
N TYR A 476 10.90 4.71 12.50
CA TYR A 476 11.16 3.79 13.59
C TYR A 476 9.89 3.48 14.42
N GLY A 477 9.40 2.25 14.33
CA GLY A 477 8.45 1.66 15.29
C GLY A 477 9.07 0.53 16.13
N ASP A 478 8.33 0.09 17.16
CA ASP A 478 8.73 -0.99 18.08
C ASP A 478 9.15 -2.28 17.35
N SER A 479 8.54 -2.55 16.19
CA SER A 479 8.83 -3.70 15.35
C SER A 479 10.29 -3.76 14.89
N HIS A 480 10.93 -2.63 14.57
CA HIS A 480 12.35 -2.60 14.19
C HIS A 480 13.24 -3.04 15.35
N GLY A 481 13.04 -2.47 16.54
CA GLY A 481 13.83 -2.79 17.72
C GLY A 481 13.62 -4.22 18.20
N VAL A 482 12.37 -4.70 18.19
CA VAL A 482 12.04 -6.08 18.54
C VAL A 482 12.67 -7.06 17.53
N ALA A 483 12.52 -6.82 16.22
CA ALA A 483 13.14 -7.67 15.20
C ALA A 483 14.66 -7.70 15.35
N TYR A 484 15.29 -6.53 15.54
CA TYR A 484 16.73 -6.41 15.74
C TYR A 484 17.23 -7.12 17.01
N THR A 485 16.41 -7.14 18.07
CA THR A 485 16.74 -7.83 19.34
C THR A 485 16.55 -9.35 19.26
N LEU A 486 15.54 -9.82 18.53
CA LEU A 486 15.23 -11.24 18.38
C LEU A 486 15.98 -11.90 17.21
N ASP A 487 16.71 -11.15 16.41
CA ASP A 487 17.56 -11.69 15.36
C ASP A 487 18.86 -12.25 15.97
N PRO A 488 19.20 -13.53 15.74
CA PRO A 488 20.41 -14.13 16.29
C PRO A 488 21.71 -13.48 15.79
N LEU A 489 21.69 -12.78 14.64
CA LEU A 489 22.85 -12.06 14.15
C LEU A 489 23.15 -10.82 14.99
N TYR A 490 22.12 -10.15 15.51
CA TYR A 490 22.23 -8.78 16.01
C TYR A 490 22.00 -8.61 17.51
N LEU A 491 21.06 -9.36 18.11
CA LEU A 491 20.76 -9.37 19.55
C LEU A 491 20.49 -8.00 20.20
N GLY A 492 20.20 -6.95 19.41
CA GLY A 492 20.01 -5.59 19.92
C GLY A 492 21.28 -4.90 20.40
N GLU A 493 22.47 -5.38 20.03
CA GLU A 493 23.76 -4.94 20.60
C GLU A 493 24.02 -3.42 20.45
N ALA A 494 23.73 -2.86 19.27
CA ALA A 494 23.98 -1.46 18.95
C ALA A 494 22.88 -0.47 19.40
N LEU A 495 21.83 -0.95 20.07
CA LEU A 495 20.81 -0.07 20.66
C LEU A 495 21.37 0.64 21.91
N ASP A 496 21.00 1.89 22.11
CA ASP A 496 21.30 2.57 23.38
C ASP A 496 20.45 2.01 24.53
N GLU A 497 20.87 2.28 25.78
CA GLU A 497 20.21 1.75 26.98
C GLU A 497 18.75 2.18 27.14
N ARG A 498 18.40 3.38 26.65
CA ARG A 498 17.00 3.83 26.68
C ARG A 498 16.18 3.01 25.70
N LYS A 499 16.68 2.81 24.48
CA LYS A 499 15.99 2.07 23.43
C LYS A 499 15.86 0.58 23.77
N LYS A 500 16.90 -0.03 24.36
CA LYS A 500 16.86 -1.40 24.88
C LYS A 500 15.70 -1.57 25.88
N LYS A 501 15.58 -0.67 26.86
CA LYS A 501 14.48 -0.70 27.85
C LYS A 501 13.10 -0.52 27.22
N GLU A 502 12.97 0.37 26.23
CA GLU A 502 11.71 0.56 25.49
C GLU A 502 11.30 -0.73 24.75
N VAL A 503 12.25 -1.39 24.07
CA VAL A 503 12.04 -2.66 23.36
C VAL A 503 11.70 -3.79 24.34
N GLU A 504 12.46 -3.96 25.41
CA GLU A 504 12.19 -4.98 26.44
C GLU A 504 10.81 -4.80 27.08
N SER A 505 10.43 -3.55 27.40
CA SER A 505 9.10 -3.22 27.89
C SER A 505 7.99 -3.55 26.88
N PHE A 506 8.25 -3.44 25.59
CA PHE A 506 7.31 -3.89 24.57
C PHE A 506 7.22 -5.42 24.51
N ILE A 507 8.35 -6.12 24.52
CA ILE A 507 8.43 -7.59 24.50
C ILE A 507 7.61 -8.19 25.66
N VAL A 508 7.80 -7.66 26.88
CA VAL A 508 7.05 -8.06 28.07
C VAL A 508 5.55 -7.84 27.87
N ARG A 509 5.14 -6.61 27.50
CA ARG A 509 3.71 -6.28 27.27
C ARG A 509 3.05 -7.11 26.16
N PHE A 510 3.82 -7.54 25.15
CA PHE A 510 3.29 -8.40 24.09
C PHE A 510 3.09 -9.83 24.61
N CYS A 511 4.08 -10.39 25.30
CA CYS A 511 4.04 -11.78 25.78
C CYS A 511 3.09 -11.97 26.98
N GLU A 512 2.98 -10.99 27.88
CA GLU A 512 2.10 -11.06 29.06
C GLU A 512 0.61 -10.94 28.71
N ARG A 513 0.27 -10.32 27.58
CA ARG A 513 -1.12 -10.26 27.09
C ARG A 513 -1.74 -11.63 26.84
N GLU A 514 -0.92 -12.66 26.69
CA GLU A 514 -1.35 -14.06 26.58
C GLU A 514 -1.63 -14.73 27.94
N GLY A 515 -1.53 -14.01 29.07
CA GLY A 515 -2.12 -14.42 30.36
C GLY A 515 -1.23 -15.26 31.27
N HIS A 516 0.10 -15.11 31.21
CA HIS A 516 1.04 -15.95 31.95
C HIS A 516 1.99 -15.15 32.85
N THR A 517 2.22 -15.65 34.07
CA THR A 517 3.22 -15.17 35.06
C THR A 517 4.61 -15.74 34.78
N VAL A 518 5.11 -15.58 33.55
CA VAL A 518 6.47 -16.03 33.18
C VAL A 518 7.36 -14.81 33.09
N ASP A 519 8.54 -14.87 33.71
CA ASP A 519 9.54 -13.82 33.60
C ASP A 519 10.15 -13.82 32.19
N ILE A 520 9.56 -12.99 31.31
CA ILE A 520 9.93 -12.85 29.91
C ILE A 520 11.33 -12.28 29.75
N LEU A 521 11.78 -11.42 30.67
CA LEU A 521 13.12 -10.84 30.61
C LEU A 521 14.19 -11.89 30.91
N THR A 522 13.95 -12.75 31.91
CA THR A 522 14.82 -13.90 32.16
C THR A 522 14.88 -14.85 30.97
N GLN A 523 13.75 -15.09 30.27
CA GLN A 523 13.74 -15.89 29.04
C GLN A 523 14.51 -15.22 27.91
N LEU A 524 14.37 -13.90 27.74
CA LEU A 524 15.10 -13.13 26.73
C LEU A 524 16.60 -13.17 26.98
N GLN A 525 17.04 -13.07 28.24
CA GLN A 525 18.44 -13.17 28.60
C GLN A 525 19.00 -14.58 28.31
N LYS A 526 18.28 -15.64 28.71
CA LYS A 526 18.66 -17.02 28.38
C LYS A 526 18.78 -17.26 26.88
N TYR A 527 17.90 -16.65 26.10
CA TYR A 527 18.00 -16.68 24.64
C TYR A 527 19.28 -15.99 24.15
N LYS A 528 19.58 -14.77 24.62
CA LYS A 528 20.80 -14.04 24.25
C LYS A 528 22.05 -14.85 24.59
N ASP A 529 22.13 -15.40 25.81
CA ASP A 529 23.27 -16.21 26.26
C ASP A 529 23.46 -17.45 25.38
N MET A 530 22.37 -18.15 25.05
CA MET A 530 22.39 -19.30 24.14
C MET A 530 22.87 -18.93 22.73
N VAL A 531 22.49 -17.77 22.20
CA VAL A 531 22.99 -17.31 20.89
C VAL A 531 24.47 -16.95 20.95
N VAL A 532 24.94 -16.33 22.02
CA VAL A 532 26.37 -16.05 22.22
C VAL A 532 27.17 -17.35 22.24
N GLU A 533 26.73 -18.35 23.01
CA GLU A 533 27.35 -19.68 23.02
C GLU A 533 27.32 -20.33 21.63
N LEU A 534 26.22 -20.20 20.88
CA LEU A 534 26.11 -20.72 19.52
C LEU A 534 27.11 -20.05 18.56
N LYS A 535 27.28 -18.72 18.67
CA LYS A 535 28.25 -17.95 17.87
C LYS A 535 29.68 -18.41 18.13
N GLU A 536 30.00 -18.87 19.33
CA GLU A 536 31.33 -19.36 19.71
C GLU A 536 31.54 -20.84 19.31
N THR A 537 30.53 -21.68 19.54
CA THR A 537 30.65 -23.14 19.43
C THR A 537 30.32 -23.70 18.04
N ASN A 538 29.54 -22.99 17.22
CA ASN A 538 29.06 -23.48 15.92
C ASN A 538 29.16 -22.44 14.81
N GLN A 539 30.40 -22.20 14.36
CA GLN A 539 30.69 -21.29 13.24
C GLN A 539 29.99 -21.67 11.93
N ALA A 540 29.82 -22.97 11.67
CA ALA A 540 29.13 -23.44 10.46
C ALA A 540 27.67 -22.98 10.43
N TYR A 541 26.97 -23.08 11.56
CA TYR A 541 25.60 -22.60 11.67
C TYR A 541 25.51 -21.07 11.57
N LEU A 542 26.50 -20.34 12.11
CA LEU A 542 26.58 -18.89 11.95
C LEU A 542 26.73 -18.47 10.48
N GLN A 543 27.54 -19.19 9.70
CA GLN A 543 27.67 -18.95 8.26
C GLN A 543 26.35 -19.18 7.50
N LEU A 544 25.54 -20.16 7.93
CA LEU A 544 24.20 -20.38 7.36
C LEU A 544 23.24 -19.22 7.67
N LEU A 545 23.31 -18.65 8.87
CA LEU A 545 22.54 -17.45 9.23
C LEU A 545 23.00 -16.23 8.42
N GLN A 546 24.32 -16.01 8.31
CA GLN A 546 24.90 -14.88 7.57
C GLN A 546 24.62 -14.93 6.07
N SER A 547 24.65 -16.14 5.48
CA SER A 547 24.30 -16.34 4.06
C SER A 547 22.79 -16.27 3.79
N GLY A 548 21.96 -16.26 4.84
CA GLY A 548 20.50 -16.33 4.71
C GLY A 548 19.95 -17.71 4.37
N ALA A 549 20.80 -18.75 4.33
CA ALA A 549 20.39 -20.14 4.13
C ALA A 549 19.49 -20.64 5.28
N VAL A 550 19.70 -20.12 6.49
CA VAL A 550 18.78 -20.23 7.61
C VAL A 550 18.24 -18.85 7.91
N THR A 551 16.93 -18.66 7.75
CA THR A 551 16.32 -17.38 8.11
C THR A 551 16.13 -17.27 9.63
N PRO A 552 16.05 -16.06 10.22
CA PRO A 552 15.62 -15.89 11.60
C PRO A 552 14.30 -16.60 11.91
N HIS A 553 13.37 -16.65 10.96
CA HIS A 553 12.13 -17.41 11.12
C HIS A 553 12.38 -18.92 11.33
N ASP A 554 13.24 -19.52 10.50
CA ASP A 554 13.57 -20.95 10.60
C ASP A 554 14.34 -21.26 11.89
N PHE A 555 15.27 -20.38 12.26
CA PHE A 555 15.98 -20.44 13.54
C PHE A 555 15.03 -20.51 14.74
N TRP A 556 14.00 -19.65 14.74
CA TRP A 556 12.99 -19.63 15.79
C TRP A 556 12.08 -20.86 15.75
N LEU A 557 11.78 -21.41 14.56
CA LEU A 557 10.98 -22.62 14.39
C LEU A 557 11.61 -23.84 15.07
N GLU A 558 12.93 -24.01 14.93
CA GLU A 558 13.69 -25.07 15.61
C GLU A 558 13.59 -24.97 17.15
N ARG A 559 13.40 -23.75 17.68
CA ARG A 559 13.45 -23.43 19.11
C ARG A 559 12.09 -23.15 19.74
N ARG A 560 11.00 -23.42 19.01
CA ARG A 560 9.62 -23.19 19.47
C ARG A 560 9.29 -23.81 20.83
N GLY A 561 9.95 -24.91 21.20
CA GLY A 561 9.76 -25.59 22.48
C GLY A 561 10.56 -24.99 23.64
N GLN A 562 11.72 -24.37 23.36
CA GLN A 562 12.61 -23.81 24.38
C GLN A 562 12.12 -22.43 24.84
N PHE A 563 11.65 -21.62 23.89
CA PHE A 563 11.21 -20.25 24.14
C PHE A 563 9.83 -19.98 23.52
N PRO A 564 8.74 -20.61 24.03
CA PRO A 564 7.44 -20.59 23.36
C PRO A 564 6.84 -19.18 23.19
N TYR A 565 7.02 -18.29 24.17
CA TYR A 565 6.49 -16.93 24.12
C TYR A 565 7.29 -16.03 23.17
N LEU A 566 8.62 -16.08 23.26
CA LEU A 566 9.50 -15.34 22.34
C LEU A 566 9.35 -15.85 20.91
N TYR A 567 9.12 -17.16 20.72
CA TYR A 567 8.81 -17.75 19.42
C TYR A 567 7.53 -17.15 18.82
N GLN A 568 6.44 -17.03 19.58
CA GLN A 568 5.20 -16.43 19.08
C GLN A 568 5.41 -14.97 18.62
N LEU A 569 6.17 -14.20 19.42
CA LEU A 569 6.57 -12.84 19.09
C LEU A 569 7.46 -12.78 17.86
N ALA A 570 8.45 -13.67 17.76
CA ALA A 570 9.37 -13.77 16.62
C ALA A 570 8.61 -14.06 15.32
N VAL A 571 7.71 -15.04 15.32
CA VAL A 571 6.87 -15.35 14.14
C VAL A 571 5.99 -14.16 13.76
N ALA A 572 5.51 -13.38 14.74
CA ALA A 572 4.72 -12.18 14.47
C ALA A 572 5.57 -11.07 13.83
N VAL A 573 6.76 -10.78 14.38
CA VAL A 573 7.60 -9.67 13.92
C VAL A 573 8.32 -9.96 12.61
N PHE A 574 8.83 -11.19 12.40
CA PHE A 574 9.50 -11.59 11.16
C PHE A 574 8.52 -11.83 10.00
N GLY A 575 7.21 -11.91 10.28
CA GLY A 575 6.17 -11.88 9.26
C GLY A 575 5.83 -10.48 8.74
N LEU A 576 6.39 -9.42 9.33
CA LEU A 576 6.12 -8.03 8.93
C LEU A 576 7.09 -7.58 7.84
N PRO A 577 6.60 -6.84 6.82
CA PRO A 577 7.48 -6.25 5.82
C PRO A 577 8.15 -4.97 6.34
N ALA A 578 9.36 -4.68 5.83
CA ALA A 578 10.06 -3.41 6.05
C ALA A 578 9.49 -2.25 5.20
N SER A 579 8.72 -2.56 4.16
CA SER A 579 8.16 -1.58 3.23
C SER A 579 6.65 -1.77 3.08
N SER A 580 5.95 -0.67 2.82
CA SER A 580 4.53 -0.69 2.45
C SER A 580 4.29 -0.94 0.96
N ALA A 581 5.32 -0.81 0.12
CA ALA A 581 5.22 -1.09 -1.30
C ALA A 581 5.07 -2.61 -1.53
N SER A 582 4.10 -2.99 -2.35
CA SER A 582 3.97 -4.35 -2.86
C SER A 582 5.09 -4.67 -3.86
N PRO A 583 5.33 -5.96 -4.18
CA PRO A 583 6.33 -6.35 -5.17
C PRO A 583 6.15 -5.55 -6.46
N SER A 584 7.26 -5.08 -7.02
CA SER A 584 7.25 -4.17 -8.17
C SER A 584 6.39 -4.71 -9.33
N PRO A 585 5.50 -3.89 -9.91
CA PRO A 585 5.22 -2.49 -9.57
C PRO A 585 4.36 -2.34 -8.31
N SER A 586 4.60 -1.30 -7.50
CA SER A 586 3.79 -1.01 -6.30
C SER A 586 2.30 -0.83 -6.62
N PHE A 587 1.43 -0.94 -5.62
CA PHE A 587 0.00 -0.74 -5.84
C PHE A 587 -0.30 0.69 -6.32
N GLY A 588 0.45 1.70 -5.85
CA GLY A 588 0.34 3.06 -6.37
C GLY A 588 0.56 3.14 -7.88
N VAL A 589 1.62 2.53 -8.41
CA VAL A 589 1.91 2.49 -9.85
C VAL A 589 0.83 1.72 -10.61
N GLN A 590 0.37 0.60 -10.06
CA GLN A 590 -0.70 -0.20 -10.66
C GLN A 590 -2.02 0.57 -10.74
N CYS A 591 -2.42 1.25 -9.67
CA CYS A 591 -3.60 2.10 -9.62
C CYS A 591 -3.49 3.28 -10.58
N SER A 592 -2.32 3.94 -10.65
CA SER A 592 -2.04 5.02 -11.61
C SER A 592 -2.20 4.56 -13.07
N THR A 593 -1.76 3.34 -13.37
CA THR A 593 -1.96 2.72 -14.70
C THR A 593 -3.44 2.55 -15.03
N VAL A 594 -4.25 2.07 -14.10
CA VAL A 594 -5.70 1.91 -14.31
C VAL A 594 -6.38 3.27 -14.42
N GLN A 595 -6.04 4.24 -13.55
CA GLN A 595 -6.62 5.57 -13.58
C GLN A 595 -6.31 6.31 -14.89
N SER A 596 -5.05 6.32 -15.33
CA SER A 596 -4.66 6.99 -16.58
C SER A 596 -5.41 6.47 -17.81
N ARG A 597 -5.74 5.17 -17.84
CA ARG A 597 -6.46 4.54 -18.96
C ARG A 597 -7.98 4.66 -18.86
N PHE A 598 -8.55 4.58 -17.65
CA PHE A 598 -9.99 4.37 -17.47
C PHE A 598 -10.72 5.47 -16.68
N ASN A 599 -10.03 6.40 -16.01
CA ASN A 599 -10.67 7.39 -15.13
C ASN A 599 -11.67 8.31 -15.86
N ARG A 600 -11.48 8.56 -17.16
CA ARG A 600 -12.42 9.34 -17.98
C ARG A 600 -13.50 8.48 -18.66
N LYS A 601 -13.39 7.15 -18.58
CA LYS A 601 -14.23 6.19 -19.32
C LYS A 601 -15.21 5.44 -18.43
N LEU A 602 -14.85 5.19 -17.17
CA LEU A 602 -15.64 4.40 -16.23
C LEU A 602 -16.18 5.25 -15.09
N LEU A 603 -17.33 4.85 -14.54
CA LEU A 603 -17.85 5.41 -13.30
C LEU A 603 -16.94 5.05 -12.11
N PRO A 604 -16.91 5.85 -11.03
CA PRO A 604 -16.02 5.60 -9.89
C PRO A 604 -16.11 4.19 -9.28
N ASP A 605 -17.33 3.64 -9.14
CA ASP A 605 -17.55 2.28 -8.64
C ASP A 605 -16.99 1.20 -9.59
N GLN A 606 -17.16 1.37 -10.90
CA GLN A 606 -16.60 0.47 -11.91
C GLN A 606 -15.07 0.56 -11.91
N LEU A 607 -14.51 1.77 -11.82
CA LEU A 607 -13.06 1.99 -11.75
C LEU A 607 -12.45 1.32 -10.51
N GLN A 608 -13.11 1.42 -9.35
CA GLN A 608 -12.66 0.77 -8.12
C GLN A 608 -12.68 -0.77 -8.25
N LYS A 609 -13.73 -1.33 -8.85
CA LYS A 609 -13.83 -2.78 -9.11
C LYS A 609 -12.74 -3.25 -10.08
N LEU A 610 -12.52 -2.52 -11.16
CA LEU A 610 -11.47 -2.83 -12.14
C LEU A 610 -10.09 -2.78 -11.51
N THR A 611 -9.82 -1.73 -10.72
CA THR A 611 -8.55 -1.58 -9.98
C THR A 611 -8.31 -2.78 -9.07
N HIS A 612 -9.33 -3.21 -8.32
CA HIS A 612 -9.21 -4.39 -7.46
C HIS A 612 -8.93 -5.68 -8.26
N VAL A 613 -9.58 -5.88 -9.41
CA VAL A 613 -9.32 -7.06 -10.26
C VAL A 613 -7.92 -7.01 -10.86
N TYR A 614 -7.51 -5.86 -11.42
CA TYR A 614 -6.19 -5.66 -12.02
C TYR A 614 -5.08 -5.91 -11.00
N CYS A 615 -5.12 -5.24 -9.84
CA CYS A 615 -4.07 -5.34 -8.83
C CYS A 615 -3.92 -6.75 -8.25
N ASN A 616 -5.03 -7.49 -8.10
CA ASN A 616 -5.01 -8.85 -7.54
C ASN A 616 -4.87 -9.97 -8.60
N SER A 617 -4.77 -9.61 -9.88
CA SER A 617 -4.57 -10.58 -10.97
C SER A 617 -3.09 -10.93 -11.20
N LYS A 618 -2.19 -9.97 -10.97
CA LYS A 618 -0.75 -10.09 -11.26
C LYS A 618 -0.04 -11.11 -10.37
N GLY A 619 -0.51 -11.35 -9.15
CA GLY A 619 0.01 -12.39 -8.27
C GLY A 619 -0.29 -13.83 -8.71
N SER A 620 -1.09 -14.04 -9.76
CA SER A 620 -1.34 -15.36 -10.36
C SER A 620 -0.65 -15.60 -11.71
N ALA A 621 0.01 -14.59 -12.28
CA ALA A 621 0.65 -14.70 -13.59
C ALA A 621 2.08 -15.30 -13.53
N SER A 622 2.60 -15.57 -12.33
CA SER A 622 3.93 -16.12 -12.09
C SER A 622 3.89 -17.59 -11.64
N GLU A 623 3.00 -18.42 -12.20
CA GLU A 623 3.31 -19.85 -12.30
C GLU A 623 4.21 -20.00 -13.53
N PRO A 624 5.51 -20.34 -13.37
CA PRO A 624 6.31 -20.71 -14.53
C PRO A 624 5.61 -21.88 -15.22
N LEU A 625 5.39 -21.75 -16.53
CA LEU A 625 5.03 -22.86 -17.39
C LEU A 625 6.00 -24.00 -17.07
N VAL A 626 5.51 -25.01 -16.35
CA VAL A 626 6.24 -26.27 -16.16
C VAL A 626 6.54 -26.77 -17.56
N SER A 627 7.82 -26.72 -17.92
CA SER A 627 8.31 -27.34 -19.13
C SER A 627 7.87 -28.80 -19.12
N LEU A 628 6.98 -29.14 -20.05
CA LEU A 628 6.65 -30.53 -20.35
C LEU A 628 7.96 -31.26 -20.62
N PRO A 629 8.22 -32.42 -19.98
CA PRO A 629 9.42 -33.20 -20.26
C PRO A 629 9.36 -33.63 -21.73
N GLN A 630 10.34 -33.15 -22.51
CA GLN A 630 10.63 -33.71 -23.82
C GLN A 630 11.13 -35.14 -23.60
N ASN A 631 10.24 -36.11 -23.79
CA ASN A 631 10.60 -37.50 -24.00
C ASN A 631 10.23 -37.86 -25.44
N MET A 632 11.24 -38.42 -26.12
CA MET A 632 11.34 -38.91 -27.50
C MET A 632 11.70 -37.88 -28.57
#